data_AF-A0A5B0S2M9-F1
#
_entry.id   AF-A0A5B0S2M9-F1
#
_cell.length_a   1.000
_cell.length_b   1.000
_cell.length_c   1.000
_cell.angle_alpha   90.00
_cell.angle_beta   90.00
_cell.angle_gamma   90.00
#
_symmetry.space_group_name_H-M   'P 1'
#
loop_
_entity.id
_entity.type
_entity.pdbx_description
1 polymer ?
#
loop_
_entity_poly.entity_id
_entity_poly.type
_entity_poly.pdbx_seq_one_letter_code
_entity_poly.pdbx_strand_id
1 'polypeptide(L)'
;MFEISGNIHLSLADMSSIGGASDNTIHITSVISSPEIVHHSQYSELSKFHIILQSNSSEPPPFIHEPETEIFFTGHLIASLFGSYPVIKVGAGKWVFHRGQHYELVEEFSKARVWGSGYVTQVKHNRSAPQRSYLTVLDPTPTSGACIRLLAWDSEILGQMSQIKRGNWIKFSGKAGIDAYKDSHIAETTLYGLELLGRSESTQYFLRTNPKTIRELSVDDWAPEKLTKNKGRKKRSFYSTARRFR
;
A
#
# COMPACT_ATOMS: atom_id res chain seq x y z
N MET A 1 -7.44 -0.88 -4.40
CA MET A 1 -6.94 0.33 -3.74
C MET A 1 -6.68 0.06 -2.27
N PHE A 2 -5.53 0.50 -1.76
CA PHE A 2 -5.24 0.44 -0.32
C PHE A 2 -5.73 1.71 0.37
N GLU A 3 -6.56 1.56 1.39
CA GLU A 3 -7.16 2.64 2.16
C GLU A 3 -6.59 2.64 3.57
N ILE A 4 -6.32 3.85 4.08
CA ILE A 4 -5.79 4.11 5.41
C ILE A 4 -6.69 5.13 6.09
N SER A 5 -7.09 4.82 7.31
CA SER A 5 -7.89 5.71 8.15
C SER A 5 -7.20 5.88 9.50
N GLY A 6 -6.95 7.12 9.90
CA GLY A 6 -6.15 7.37 11.10
C GLY A 6 -6.30 8.78 11.63
N ASN A 7 -5.63 9.01 12.75
CA ASN A 7 -5.53 10.33 13.36
C ASN A 7 -4.11 10.88 13.21
N ILE A 8 -4.00 12.17 12.89
CA ILE A 8 -2.74 12.89 12.88
C ILE A 8 -2.72 13.76 14.14
N HIS A 9 -1.84 13.43 15.08
CA HIS A 9 -1.55 14.30 16.21
C HIS A 9 -0.52 15.32 15.77
N LEU A 10 -0.90 16.60 15.67
CA LEU A 10 0.03 17.62 15.16
C LEU A 10 1.22 17.85 16.11
N SER A 11 1.08 17.54 17.40
CA SER A 11 2.22 17.46 18.33
C SER A 11 3.35 16.51 17.88
N LEU A 12 3.08 15.57 16.98
CA LEU A 12 4.04 14.61 16.42
C LEU A 12 4.43 14.90 14.97
N ALA A 13 3.82 15.92 14.36
CA ALA A 13 4.10 16.30 12.98
C ALA A 13 5.42 17.09 12.88
N ASP A 14 6.12 16.92 11.77
CA ASP A 14 7.21 17.82 11.42
C ASP A 14 6.62 19.17 11.01
N MET A 15 6.66 20.16 11.91
CA MET A 15 6.10 21.49 11.67
C MET A 15 6.69 22.18 10.44
N SER A 16 7.95 21.87 10.08
CA SER A 16 8.60 22.42 8.89
C SER A 16 8.07 21.81 7.58
N SER A 17 7.42 20.64 7.67
CA SER A 17 6.80 19.96 6.53
C SER A 17 5.39 20.45 6.21
N ILE A 18 4.76 21.22 7.12
CA ILE A 18 3.38 21.70 6.94
C ILE A 18 3.39 22.85 5.93
N GLY A 19 2.85 22.58 4.76
CA GLY A 19 2.82 23.56 3.68
C GLY A 19 1.61 23.37 2.77
N GLY A 20 1.09 24.48 2.27
CA GLY A 20 0.06 24.46 1.25
C GLY A 20 0.67 24.55 -0.15
N ALA A 21 -0.01 23.97 -1.14
CA ALA A 21 0.38 24.00 -2.54
C ALA A 21 -0.69 24.65 -3.41
N SER A 22 -0.28 25.11 -4.61
CA SER A 22 -1.16 25.82 -5.55
C SER A 22 -2.28 24.97 -6.14
N ASP A 23 -2.23 23.65 -5.96
CA ASP A 23 -3.29 22.71 -6.33
C ASP A 23 -4.32 22.50 -5.20
N ASN A 24 -4.35 23.42 -4.22
CA ASN A 24 -5.20 23.38 -3.04
C ASN A 24 -5.00 22.11 -2.22
N THR A 25 -3.75 21.67 -2.06
CA THR A 25 -3.42 20.57 -1.15
C THR A 25 -2.59 21.07 0.03
N ILE A 26 -2.74 20.41 1.17
CA ILE A 26 -1.93 20.64 2.36
C ILE A 26 -1.08 19.40 2.58
N HIS A 27 0.23 19.60 2.65
CA HIS A 27 1.23 18.58 2.83
C HIS A 27 1.64 18.53 4.29
N ILE A 28 1.71 17.33 4.86
CA ILE A 28 2.10 17.09 6.25
C ILE A 28 2.92 15.82 6.32
N THR A 29 4.12 15.88 6.87
CA THR A 29 4.87 14.68 7.27
C THR A 29 4.58 14.40 8.74
N SER A 30 3.96 13.25 9.01
CA SER A 30 3.63 12.86 10.38
C SER A 30 3.57 11.34 10.57
N VAL A 31 3.46 10.94 11.82
CA VAL A 31 3.14 9.58 12.24
C VAL A 31 1.63 9.46 12.38
N ILE A 32 1.08 8.30 12.00
CA ILE A 32 -0.36 8.01 12.10
C ILE A 32 -0.67 6.97 13.20
N SER A 33 0.33 6.53 13.96
CA SER A 33 0.21 5.49 15.00
C SER A 33 -0.63 5.95 16.21
N SER A 34 -1.25 4.99 16.90
CA SER A 34 -1.96 5.21 18.17
C SER A 34 -1.06 5.94 19.18
N PRO A 35 -1.58 6.92 19.95
CA PRO A 35 -0.88 7.54 21.07
C PRO A 35 -0.22 6.52 22.02
N GLU A 36 -0.87 5.39 22.28
CA GLU A 36 -0.33 4.31 23.12
C GLU A 36 0.98 3.73 22.55
N ILE A 37 1.09 3.60 21.23
CA ILE A 37 2.31 3.13 20.56
C ILE A 37 3.37 4.24 20.62
N VAL A 38 2.98 5.49 20.42
CA VAL A 38 3.88 6.66 20.48
C VAL A 38 4.50 6.81 21.87
N HIS A 39 3.75 6.56 22.94
CA HIS A 39 4.25 6.70 24.32
C HIS A 39 5.26 5.60 24.72
N HIS A 40 5.26 4.47 24.03
CA HIS A 40 6.09 3.30 24.38
C HIS A 40 7.16 2.95 23.35
N SER A 41 7.24 3.68 22.23
CA SER A 41 8.23 3.50 21.18
C SER A 41 9.01 4.78 20.95
N GLN A 42 10.29 4.67 20.59
CA GLN A 42 11.06 5.87 20.25
C GLN A 42 10.49 6.45 18.94
N TYR A 43 10.43 7.78 18.83
CA TYR A 43 9.90 8.43 17.62
C TYR A 43 10.65 8.02 16.32
N SER A 44 11.92 7.63 16.44
CA SER A 44 12.72 7.09 15.34
C SER A 44 12.29 5.69 14.86
N GLU A 45 11.45 5.00 15.62
CA GLU A 45 10.94 3.65 15.34
C GLU A 45 9.50 3.68 14.80
N LEU A 46 8.91 4.87 14.66
CA LEU A 46 7.56 5.05 14.16
C LEU A 46 7.59 5.30 12.65
N SER A 47 6.72 4.61 11.91
CA SER A 47 6.57 4.83 10.48
C SER A 47 6.02 6.23 10.23
N LYS A 48 6.80 7.04 9.50
CA LYS A 48 6.38 8.36 9.03
C LYS A 48 5.73 8.25 7.67
N PHE A 49 4.74 9.11 7.42
CA PHE A 49 4.01 9.20 6.17
C PHE A 49 4.05 10.63 5.66
N HIS A 50 4.11 10.77 4.34
CA HIS A 50 3.82 12.04 3.68
C HIS A 50 2.32 12.07 3.34
N ILE A 51 1.58 12.95 4.00
CA ILE A 51 0.11 13.02 3.91
C ILE A 51 -0.27 14.25 3.12
N ILE A 52 -1.07 14.05 2.07
CA ILE A 52 -1.55 15.10 1.17
C ILE A 52 -3.06 15.24 1.37
N LEU A 53 -3.48 16.31 2.02
CA LEU A 53 -4.89 16.63 2.30
C LEU A 53 -5.44 17.54 1.20
N GLN A 54 -6.46 17.10 0.47
CA GLN A 54 -7.16 17.98 -0.46
C GLN A 54 -7.98 19.03 0.30
N SER A 55 -7.64 20.29 0.10
CA SER A 55 -8.25 21.46 0.71
C SER A 55 -9.06 22.27 -0.32
N ASN A 56 -9.85 23.22 0.17
CA ASN A 56 -10.51 24.25 -0.65
C ASN A 56 -9.65 25.52 -0.77
N SER A 57 -8.50 25.56 -0.08
CA SER A 57 -7.56 26.68 -0.05
C SER A 57 -6.14 26.16 -0.25
N SER A 58 -5.33 26.94 -0.97
CA SER A 58 -3.89 26.71 -1.13
C SER A 58 -3.10 27.07 0.13
N GLU A 59 -3.69 27.81 1.07
CA GLU A 59 -3.07 28.14 2.35
C GLU A 59 -3.63 27.23 3.47
N PRO A 60 -2.76 26.60 4.28
CA PRO A 60 -3.20 25.87 5.45
C PRO A 60 -3.86 26.80 6.47
N PRO A 61 -4.93 26.35 7.15
CA PRO A 61 -5.56 27.18 8.17
C PRO A 61 -4.62 27.37 9.38
N PRO A 62 -4.58 28.55 10.04
CA PRO A 62 -3.60 28.84 11.08
C PRO A 62 -3.54 27.83 12.23
N PHE A 63 -4.69 27.28 12.63
CA PHE A 63 -4.81 26.33 13.73
C PHE A 63 -4.18 24.96 13.44
N ILE A 64 -3.77 24.67 12.20
CA ILE A 64 -2.97 23.48 11.86
C ILE A 64 -1.56 23.51 12.48
N HIS A 65 -1.11 24.69 12.92
CA HIS A 65 0.16 24.87 13.61
C HIS A 65 0.02 24.82 15.13
N GLU A 66 -1.19 24.63 15.66
CA GLU A 66 -1.42 24.43 17.09
C GLU A 66 -1.15 22.96 17.45
N PRO A 67 -0.25 22.65 18.40
CA PRO A 67 0.09 21.27 18.76
C PRO A 67 -1.07 20.43 19.31
N GLU A 68 -2.09 21.11 19.85
CA GLU A 68 -3.32 20.53 20.43
C GLU A 68 -4.33 20.10 19.35
N THR A 69 -4.09 20.52 18.10
CA THR A 69 -4.95 20.18 16.97
C THR A 69 -4.64 18.77 16.47
N GLU A 70 -5.70 18.04 16.17
CA GLU A 70 -5.66 16.70 15.60
C GLU A 70 -6.49 16.64 14.31
N ILE A 71 -6.17 15.68 13.45
CA ILE A 71 -6.83 15.50 12.15
C ILE A 71 -7.22 14.05 11.95
N PHE A 72 -8.53 13.78 11.95
CA PHE A 72 -9.04 12.52 11.42
C PHE A 72 -8.98 12.55 9.91
N PHE A 73 -8.58 11.44 9.29
CA PHE A 73 -8.55 11.30 7.84
C PHE A 73 -8.87 9.89 7.39
N THR A 74 -9.40 9.78 6.17
CA THR A 74 -9.45 8.54 5.39
C THR A 74 -8.88 8.80 4.01
N GLY A 75 -7.80 8.11 3.64
CA GLY A 75 -7.09 8.33 2.39
C GLY A 75 -6.60 7.06 1.74
N HIS A 76 -5.97 7.21 0.58
CA HIS A 76 -5.43 6.10 -0.19
C HIS A 76 -3.92 6.14 -0.16
N LEU A 77 -3.30 4.97 0.05
CA LEU A 77 -1.87 4.83 -0.14
C LEU A 77 -1.57 4.90 -1.65
N ILE A 78 -0.62 5.75 -2.03
CA ILE A 78 -0.15 5.87 -3.41
C ILE A 78 1.33 5.46 -3.50
N ALA A 79 1.81 5.19 -4.71
CA ALA A 79 3.22 4.89 -4.90
C ALA A 79 4.12 6.04 -4.44
N SER A 80 5.10 5.70 -3.60
CA SER A 80 6.17 6.58 -3.13
C SER A 80 7.42 6.39 -4.00
N LEU A 81 8.27 7.41 -4.06
CA LEU A 81 9.59 7.29 -4.65
C LEU A 81 10.51 6.52 -3.71
N PHE A 82 11.45 5.76 -4.26
CA PHE A 82 12.47 5.11 -3.46
C PHE A 82 13.24 6.13 -2.61
N GLY A 83 13.39 5.87 -1.31
CA GLY A 83 14.03 6.79 -0.36
C GLY A 83 13.14 7.92 0.18
N SER A 84 11.87 7.99 -0.22
CA SER A 84 10.86 8.90 0.36
C SER A 84 9.92 8.18 1.33
N TYR A 85 9.16 8.92 2.14
CA TYR A 85 8.13 8.33 3.00
C TYR A 85 6.95 7.77 2.17
N PRO A 86 6.22 6.75 2.64
CA PRO A 86 4.99 6.31 2.00
C PRO A 86 3.98 7.45 1.97
N VAL A 87 3.27 7.59 0.85
CA VAL A 87 2.41 8.74 0.59
C VAL A 87 0.94 8.37 0.75
N ILE A 88 0.21 9.13 1.56
CA ILE A 88 -1.25 9.01 1.72
C ILE A 88 -1.91 10.21 1.07
N LYS A 89 -2.75 9.97 0.06
CA LYS A 89 -3.57 11.00 -0.56
C LYS A 89 -4.98 10.97 0.00
N VAL A 90 -5.43 12.09 0.55
CA VAL A 90 -6.73 12.24 1.19
C VAL A 90 -7.61 13.15 0.33
N GLY A 91 -8.77 12.66 -0.07
CA GLY A 91 -9.71 13.40 -0.91
C GLY A 91 -10.43 14.54 -0.17
N ALA A 92 -11.07 15.43 -0.93
CA ALA A 92 -11.86 16.51 -0.36
C ALA A 92 -13.00 15.94 0.51
N GLY A 93 -13.22 16.51 1.70
CA GLY A 93 -14.23 16.05 2.64
C GLY A 93 -13.92 14.70 3.30
N LYS A 94 -12.70 14.18 3.16
CA LYS A 94 -12.23 12.94 3.81
C LYS A 94 -11.31 13.18 5.01
N TRP A 95 -11.34 14.40 5.55
CA TRP A 95 -10.58 14.78 6.72
C TRP A 95 -11.26 15.91 7.48
N VAL A 96 -10.99 15.98 8.79
CA VAL A 96 -11.60 16.98 9.68
C VAL A 96 -10.69 17.25 10.88
N PHE A 97 -10.68 18.51 11.32
CA PHE A 97 -9.96 18.94 12.52
C PHE A 97 -10.74 18.66 13.79
N HIS A 98 -10.04 18.36 14.88
CA HIS A 98 -10.60 18.27 16.23
C HIS A 98 -9.54 18.56 17.30
N ARG A 99 -9.98 18.66 18.56
CA ARG A 99 -9.13 18.88 19.74
C ARG A 99 -9.33 17.80 20.81
N GLY A 100 -9.36 16.53 20.39
CA GLY A 100 -9.56 15.39 21.30
C GLY A 100 -10.96 15.21 21.93
N GLN A 101 -11.95 16.05 21.57
CA GLN A 101 -13.28 16.07 22.22
C GLN A 101 -14.31 15.04 21.67
N HIS A 102 -13.96 14.24 20.66
CA HIS A 102 -14.89 13.33 19.96
C HIS A 102 -14.59 11.85 20.25
N TYR A 103 -14.94 11.36 21.45
CA TYR A 103 -14.52 10.05 21.96
C TYR A 103 -14.78 8.85 21.02
N GLU A 104 -15.93 8.81 20.34
CA GLU A 104 -16.28 7.70 19.42
C GLU A 104 -15.36 7.65 18.18
N LEU A 105 -15.12 8.80 17.52
CA LEU A 105 -14.22 8.88 16.36
C LEU A 105 -12.75 8.77 16.80
N VAL A 106 -12.38 9.31 17.96
CA VAL A 106 -11.03 9.15 18.53
C VAL A 106 -10.71 7.68 18.71
N GLU A 107 -11.63 6.87 19.25
CA GLU A 107 -11.38 5.44 19.44
C GLU A 107 -11.26 4.67 18.12
N GLU A 108 -12.04 5.07 17.11
CA GLU A 108 -12.00 4.45 15.78
C GLU A 108 -10.68 4.76 15.04
N PHE A 109 -10.29 6.04 15.01
CA PHE A 109 -9.16 6.53 14.22
C PHE A 109 -7.81 6.45 14.95
N SER A 110 -7.80 6.32 16.29
CA SER A 110 -6.57 6.04 17.04
C SER A 110 -5.87 4.75 16.60
N LYS A 111 -6.61 3.81 16.01
CA LYS A 111 -6.09 2.49 15.62
C LYS A 111 -5.39 2.46 14.26
N ALA A 112 -5.34 3.59 13.53
CA ALA A 112 -4.62 3.72 12.25
C ALA A 112 -4.90 2.55 11.29
N ARG A 113 -6.17 2.32 10.96
CA ARG A 113 -6.60 1.12 10.23
C ARG A 113 -6.18 1.18 8.76
N VAL A 114 -5.78 0.04 8.23
CA VAL A 114 -5.45 -0.16 6.81
C VAL A 114 -6.27 -1.32 6.28
N TRP A 115 -6.82 -1.18 5.09
CA TRP A 115 -7.46 -2.29 4.39
C TRP A 115 -7.33 -2.15 2.88
N GLY A 116 -7.51 -3.27 2.19
CA GLY A 116 -7.52 -3.26 0.74
C GLY A 116 -7.44 -4.65 0.16
N SER A 117 -7.25 -4.69 -1.15
CA SER A 117 -7.01 -5.91 -1.91
C SER A 117 -5.92 -5.67 -2.94
N GLY A 118 -5.07 -6.66 -3.15
CA GLY A 118 -3.91 -6.53 -4.02
C GLY A 118 -3.27 -7.87 -4.39
N TYR A 119 -2.33 -7.82 -5.33
CA TYR A 119 -1.56 -8.99 -5.75
C TYR A 119 -0.32 -9.14 -4.89
N VAL A 120 -0.06 -10.37 -4.46
CA VAL A 120 1.16 -10.69 -3.71
C VAL A 120 2.35 -10.72 -4.65
N THR A 121 3.29 -9.80 -4.49
CA THR A 121 4.51 -9.71 -5.32
C THR A 121 5.70 -10.41 -4.68
N GLN A 122 5.73 -10.48 -3.35
CA GLN A 122 6.78 -11.14 -2.59
C GLN A 122 6.22 -11.88 -1.40
N VAL A 123 6.81 -13.03 -1.10
CA VAL A 123 6.53 -13.84 0.07
C VAL A 123 7.85 -14.13 0.75
N LYS A 124 8.00 -13.73 2.02
CA LYS A 124 9.15 -14.07 2.84
C LYS A 124 8.68 -14.84 4.07
N HIS A 125 8.99 -16.12 4.11
CA HIS A 125 8.78 -16.94 5.29
C HIS A 125 10.07 -17.07 6.09
N ASN A 126 10.00 -16.72 7.37
CA ASN A 126 11.11 -16.95 8.28
C ASN A 126 10.77 -18.10 9.23
N ARG A 127 11.34 -19.29 8.97
CA ARG A 127 11.04 -20.49 9.78
C ARG A 127 11.57 -20.40 11.21
N SER A 128 12.71 -19.73 11.42
CA SER A 128 13.30 -19.58 12.76
C SER A 128 12.67 -18.46 13.57
N ALA A 129 12.00 -17.51 12.91
CA ALA A 129 11.22 -16.47 13.56
C ALA A 129 9.96 -16.16 12.73
N PRO A 130 8.87 -16.94 12.88
CA PRO A 130 7.64 -16.81 12.07
C PRO A 130 7.05 -15.40 12.07
N GLN A 131 7.13 -14.68 13.18
CA GLN A 131 6.68 -13.29 13.33
C GLN A 131 7.47 -12.28 12.45
N ARG A 132 8.63 -12.68 11.92
CA ARG A 132 9.40 -11.93 10.93
C ARG A 132 9.10 -12.33 9.48
N SER A 133 8.01 -13.07 9.27
CA SER A 133 7.50 -13.38 7.94
C SER A 133 6.66 -12.21 7.43
N TYR A 134 6.71 -11.96 6.13
CA TYR A 134 5.93 -10.90 5.52
C TYR A 134 5.48 -11.25 4.10
N LEU A 135 4.40 -10.58 3.68
CA LEU A 135 3.96 -10.52 2.30
C LEU A 135 4.14 -9.09 1.79
N THR A 136 4.61 -8.93 0.56
CA THR A 136 4.52 -7.63 -0.14
C THR A 136 3.37 -7.70 -1.11
N VAL A 137 2.49 -6.70 -1.05
CA VAL A 137 1.26 -6.65 -1.82
C VAL A 137 1.24 -5.36 -2.63
N LEU A 138 0.90 -5.50 -3.91
CA LEU A 138 0.78 -4.41 -4.86
C LEU A 138 -0.70 -4.13 -5.12
N ASP A 139 -1.07 -2.86 -5.01
CA ASP A 139 -2.35 -2.35 -5.45
C ASP A 139 -2.33 -2.15 -6.97
N PRO A 140 -3.22 -2.81 -7.74
CA PRO A 140 -3.26 -2.63 -9.19
C PRO A 140 -4.01 -1.37 -9.64
N THR A 141 -4.52 -0.55 -8.72
CA THR A 141 -5.44 0.56 -9.03
C THR A 141 -4.86 1.96 -8.71
N PRO A 142 -3.64 2.28 -9.17
CA PRO A 142 -3.46 3.36 -10.17
C PRO A 142 -2.24 3.16 -11.12
N THR A 143 -1.99 4.13 -12.02
CA THR A 143 -0.86 4.22 -13.00
C THR A 143 0.55 4.02 -12.41
N SER A 144 0.68 4.03 -11.08
CA SER A 144 1.85 3.62 -10.30
C SER A 144 1.34 2.90 -9.04
N GLY A 145 1.28 1.56 -9.08
CA GLY A 145 0.73 0.74 -7.99
C GLY A 145 1.43 0.97 -6.65
N ALA A 146 0.66 1.24 -5.59
CA ALA A 146 1.20 1.34 -4.24
C ALA A 146 1.61 -0.05 -3.72
N CYS A 147 2.72 -0.11 -2.97
CA CYS A 147 3.17 -1.32 -2.31
C CYS A 147 2.97 -1.22 -0.81
N ILE A 148 2.56 -2.33 -0.19
CA ILE A 148 2.44 -2.45 1.26
C ILE A 148 3.03 -3.78 1.73
N ARG A 149 3.68 -3.76 2.89
CA ARG A 149 4.21 -4.95 3.56
C ARG A 149 3.23 -5.38 4.66
N LEU A 150 2.76 -6.62 4.57
CA LEU A 150 1.86 -7.23 5.53
C LEU A 150 2.64 -8.11 6.50
N LEU A 151 2.47 -7.85 7.79
CA LEU A 151 3.07 -8.56 8.91
C LEU A 151 1.97 -9.23 9.74
N ALA A 152 2.30 -10.31 10.45
CA ALA A 152 1.37 -10.94 11.38
C ALA A 152 2.08 -11.43 12.64
N TRP A 153 1.37 -11.28 13.75
CA TRP A 153 1.78 -11.76 15.07
C TRP A 153 0.89 -12.91 15.55
N ASP A 154 -0.37 -12.90 15.10
CA ASP A 154 -1.35 -13.92 15.42
C ASP A 154 -1.07 -15.23 14.68
N SER A 155 -1.16 -16.35 15.40
CA SER A 155 -0.82 -17.68 14.88
C SER A 155 -1.78 -18.16 13.79
N GLU A 156 -3.05 -17.78 13.85
CA GLU A 156 -4.05 -18.12 12.83
C GLU A 156 -3.75 -17.37 11.53
N ILE A 157 -3.51 -16.06 11.63
CA ILE A 157 -3.11 -15.24 10.47
C ILE A 157 -1.78 -15.71 9.88
N LEU A 158 -0.80 -16.08 10.72
CA LEU A 158 0.46 -16.67 10.24
C LEU A 158 0.22 -18.00 9.49
N GLY A 159 -0.70 -18.83 9.99
CA GLY A 159 -1.17 -20.04 9.33
C GLY A 159 -1.75 -19.74 7.94
N GLN A 160 -2.63 -18.74 7.84
CA GLN A 160 -3.19 -18.29 6.56
C GLN A 160 -2.11 -17.75 5.61
N MET A 161 -1.23 -16.87 6.10
CA MET A 161 -0.09 -16.31 5.33
C MET A 161 0.83 -17.40 4.78
N SER A 162 1.03 -18.51 5.50
CA SER A 162 1.86 -19.63 5.05
C SER A 162 1.34 -20.32 3.78
N GLN A 163 0.05 -20.18 3.49
CA GLN A 163 -0.60 -20.75 2.31
C GLN A 163 -0.56 -19.80 1.10
N ILE A 164 -0.25 -18.52 1.32
CA ILE A 164 -0.23 -17.49 0.29
C ILE A 164 1.03 -17.60 -0.56
N LYS A 165 0.86 -17.52 -1.87
CA LYS A 165 1.95 -17.54 -2.85
C LYS A 165 2.01 -16.24 -3.63
N ARG A 166 3.19 -15.93 -4.18
CA ARG A 166 3.35 -14.86 -5.18
C ARG A 166 2.33 -15.05 -6.32
N GLY A 167 1.71 -13.96 -6.73
CA GLY A 167 0.65 -13.91 -7.74
C GLY A 167 -0.76 -14.18 -7.22
N ASN A 168 -0.93 -14.52 -5.93
CA ASN A 168 -2.26 -14.62 -5.33
C ASN A 168 -2.89 -13.23 -5.19
N TRP A 169 -4.21 -13.17 -5.39
CA TRP A 169 -5.04 -12.01 -5.11
C TRP A 169 -5.62 -12.17 -3.71
N ILE A 170 -5.38 -11.20 -2.83
CA ILE A 170 -5.80 -11.26 -1.44
C ILE A 170 -6.55 -10.00 -1.04
N LYS A 171 -7.39 -10.13 -0.02
CA LYS A 171 -7.97 -9.02 0.74
C LYS A 171 -7.40 -9.05 2.15
N PHE A 172 -7.14 -7.89 2.71
CA PHE A 172 -6.53 -7.78 4.03
C PHE A 172 -7.08 -6.59 4.81
N SER A 173 -6.95 -6.70 6.13
CA SER A 173 -7.20 -5.62 7.07
C SER A 173 -6.18 -5.67 8.22
N GLY A 174 -5.69 -4.51 8.62
CA GLY A 174 -4.61 -4.37 9.59
C GLY A 174 -4.55 -3.00 10.24
N LYS A 175 -3.52 -2.80 11.05
CA LYS A 175 -3.16 -1.53 11.68
C LYS A 175 -1.83 -1.04 11.09
N ALA A 176 -1.74 0.23 10.72
CA ALA A 176 -0.50 0.90 10.35
C ALA A 176 0.25 1.37 11.61
N GLY A 177 1.53 1.69 11.46
CA GLY A 177 2.23 2.50 12.45
C GLY A 177 3.31 1.79 13.26
N ILE A 178 3.86 0.69 12.75
CA ILE A 178 5.06 0.05 13.31
C ILE A 178 6.07 -0.10 12.18
N ASP A 179 7.26 0.48 12.33
CA ASP A 179 8.40 0.25 11.46
C ASP A 179 9.18 -0.97 11.99
N ALA A 180 8.72 -2.17 11.63
CA ALA A 180 9.43 -3.39 11.99
C ALA A 180 10.66 -3.62 11.09
N TYR A 181 10.69 -2.97 9.91
CA TYR A 181 11.81 -3.01 8.98
C TYR A 181 12.06 -1.62 8.39
N LYS A 182 13.25 -1.07 8.66
CA LYS A 182 13.76 0.28 8.31
C LYS A 182 13.70 0.71 6.83
N ASP A 183 13.02 -0.02 5.97
CA ASP A 183 12.86 0.27 4.56
C ASP A 183 11.81 1.39 4.40
N SER A 184 12.28 2.63 4.54
CA SER A 184 11.50 3.84 4.80
C SER A 184 10.43 4.22 3.76
N HIS A 185 10.35 3.53 2.63
CA HIS A 185 9.48 3.88 1.51
C HIS A 185 8.27 2.97 1.31
N ILE A 186 8.22 1.80 1.97
CA ILE A 186 7.08 0.87 1.90
C ILE A 186 6.29 0.95 3.20
N ALA A 187 4.99 1.23 3.09
CA ALA A 187 4.11 1.19 4.26
C ALA A 187 4.05 -0.23 4.84
N GLU A 188 4.08 -0.33 6.17
CA GLU A 188 3.93 -1.60 6.87
C GLU A 188 2.60 -1.66 7.61
N THR A 189 1.99 -2.84 7.63
CA THR A 189 0.77 -3.08 8.40
C THR A 189 0.81 -4.42 9.12
N THR A 190 0.37 -4.41 10.37
CA THR A 190 0.12 -5.62 11.14
C THR A 190 -1.31 -6.09 10.92
N LEU A 191 -1.46 -7.31 10.39
CA LEU A 191 -2.74 -7.90 10.02
C LEU A 191 -3.55 -8.36 11.23
N TYR A 192 -4.86 -8.17 11.13
CA TYR A 192 -5.87 -8.87 11.92
C TYR A 192 -6.93 -9.57 11.06
N GLY A 193 -6.87 -9.41 9.73
CA GLY A 193 -7.72 -10.13 8.79
C GLY A 193 -7.02 -10.35 7.46
N LEU A 194 -7.14 -11.56 6.91
CA LEU A 194 -6.54 -11.97 5.64
C LEU A 194 -7.46 -12.99 4.95
N GLU A 195 -7.70 -12.76 3.65
CA GLU A 195 -8.57 -13.60 2.84
C GLU A 195 -7.94 -13.82 1.46
N LEU A 196 -7.86 -15.08 1.03
CA LEU A 196 -7.43 -15.43 -0.32
C LEU A 196 -8.62 -15.31 -1.28
N LEU A 197 -8.57 -14.31 -2.16
CA LEU A 197 -9.63 -14.07 -3.14
C LEU A 197 -9.41 -14.81 -4.46
N GLY A 198 -8.16 -15.08 -4.83
CA GLY A 198 -7.84 -15.74 -6.11
C GLY A 198 -6.42 -16.28 -6.17
N ARG A 199 -6.24 -17.41 -6.86
CA ARG A 199 -4.92 -18.02 -7.09
C ARG A 199 -4.39 -17.60 -8.45
N SER A 200 -3.06 -17.55 -8.62
CA SER A 200 -2.46 -17.10 -9.88
C SER A 200 -2.85 -17.94 -11.11
N GLU A 201 -3.26 -19.19 -10.90
CA GLU A 201 -3.76 -20.09 -11.96
C GLU A 201 -5.20 -19.75 -12.40
N SER A 202 -5.93 -18.98 -11.60
CA SER A 202 -7.36 -18.68 -11.80
C SER A 202 -7.65 -17.24 -12.25
N THR A 203 -6.68 -16.32 -12.14
CA THR A 203 -6.93 -14.89 -12.30
C THR A 203 -6.81 -14.39 -13.75
N GLN A 204 -6.48 -15.21 -14.75
CA GLN A 204 -6.23 -14.82 -16.17
C GLN A 204 -5.14 -13.75 -16.39
N TYR A 205 -4.58 -13.15 -15.33
CA TYR A 205 -3.40 -12.29 -15.38
C TYR A 205 -2.14 -13.18 -15.34
N PHE A 206 -1.75 -13.70 -16.51
CA PHE A 206 -0.43 -14.30 -16.66
C PHE A 206 0.60 -13.17 -16.69
N LEU A 207 1.57 -13.19 -15.75
CA LEU A 207 2.82 -12.46 -15.91
C LEU A 207 3.38 -12.84 -17.28
N ARG A 208 3.51 -11.86 -18.19
CA ARG A 208 3.94 -12.10 -19.58
C ARG A 208 5.37 -12.67 -19.68
N THR A 209 6.12 -12.61 -18.59
CA THR A 209 7.57 -12.82 -18.55
C THR A 209 7.96 -13.73 -17.39
N ASN A 210 8.96 -14.59 -17.63
CA ASN A 210 9.46 -15.56 -16.66
C ASN A 210 9.90 -14.85 -15.36
N PRO A 211 9.30 -15.13 -14.20
CA PRO A 211 9.55 -14.38 -12.97
C PRO A 211 10.98 -14.55 -12.43
N LYS A 212 11.76 -15.52 -12.92
CA LYS A 212 13.17 -15.71 -12.52
C LYS A 212 14.14 -14.72 -13.15
N THR A 213 13.73 -13.97 -14.17
CA THR A 213 14.62 -13.06 -14.92
C THR A 213 14.33 -11.58 -14.66
N ILE A 214 13.37 -11.25 -13.81
CA ILE A 214 12.90 -9.88 -13.61
C ILE A 214 13.60 -9.26 -12.41
N ARG A 215 14.43 -8.23 -12.64
CA ARG A 215 15.05 -7.41 -11.59
C ARG A 215 14.15 -6.23 -11.17
N GLU A 216 13.29 -5.74 -12.07
CA GLU A 216 12.26 -4.72 -11.83
C GLU A 216 11.03 -5.03 -12.68
N LEU A 217 9.84 -5.01 -12.08
CA LEU A 217 8.56 -5.26 -12.77
C LEU A 217 8.02 -3.94 -13.34
N SER A 218 7.69 -3.91 -14.62
CA SER A 218 7.05 -2.74 -15.27
C SER A 218 5.52 -2.89 -15.30
N VAL A 219 4.79 -1.79 -15.44
CA VAL A 219 3.31 -1.78 -15.55
C VAL A 219 2.82 -2.61 -16.75
N ASP A 220 3.61 -2.70 -17.82
CA ASP A 220 3.28 -3.45 -19.04
C ASP A 220 3.37 -4.98 -18.89
N ASP A 221 4.02 -5.48 -17.84
CA ASP A 221 4.09 -6.92 -17.53
C ASP A 221 2.74 -7.49 -17.03
N TRP A 222 1.75 -6.62 -16.78
CA TRP A 222 0.48 -6.93 -16.09
C TRP A 222 -0.79 -6.77 -16.94
N ALA A 223 -0.67 -6.63 -18.26
CA ALA A 223 -1.85 -6.42 -19.11
C ALA A 223 -2.79 -7.66 -19.16
N PRO A 224 -4.11 -7.50 -18.98
CA PRO A 224 -5.07 -8.58 -19.22
C PRO A 224 -5.00 -9.04 -20.68
N GLU A 225 -5.16 -10.34 -20.93
CA GLU A 225 -5.39 -10.84 -22.29
C GLU A 225 -6.57 -10.06 -22.89
N LYS A 226 -6.29 -9.14 -23.82
CA LYS A 226 -7.32 -8.73 -24.78
C LYS A 226 -7.81 -10.03 -25.40
N LEU A 227 -9.11 -10.31 -25.25
CA LEU A 227 -9.86 -11.33 -25.98
C LEU A 227 -9.68 -11.11 -27.50
N THR A 228 -8.54 -11.51 -28.05
CA THR A 228 -8.40 -11.79 -29.47
C THR A 228 -9.13 -13.10 -29.69
N LYS A 229 -10.43 -12.97 -29.96
CA LYS A 229 -11.27 -14.03 -30.50
C LYS A 229 -10.45 -14.83 -31.51
N ASN A 230 -10.30 -16.13 -31.23
CA ASN A 230 -9.80 -17.12 -32.16
C ASN A 230 -10.41 -16.90 -33.55
N LYS A 231 -9.55 -16.66 -34.55
CA LYS A 231 -9.74 -17.22 -35.88
C LYS A 231 -8.46 -17.92 -36.28
N GLY A 232 -8.56 -19.24 -36.34
CA GLY A 232 -7.42 -20.11 -36.53
C GLY A 232 -6.82 -20.03 -37.93
N ARG A 233 -5.54 -20.37 -38.00
CA ARG A 233 -5.01 -21.39 -38.91
C ARG A 233 -3.54 -21.59 -38.58
N LYS A 234 -3.19 -22.83 -38.20
CA LYS A 234 -1.82 -23.34 -38.31
C LYS A 234 -1.33 -23.09 -39.74
N LYS A 235 -0.37 -22.18 -39.95
CA LYS A 235 0.53 -22.32 -41.10
C LYS A 235 1.74 -23.11 -40.63
N ARG A 236 1.72 -24.39 -40.99
CA ARG A 236 2.89 -25.27 -40.94
C ARG A 236 4.01 -24.61 -41.73
N SER A 237 5.16 -24.46 -41.07
CA SER A 237 6.45 -24.35 -41.72
C SER A 237 6.68 -25.63 -42.54
N PHE A 238 6.94 -25.46 -43.83
CA PHE A 238 7.59 -26.48 -44.66
C PHE A 238 8.67 -25.78 -45.47
N TYR A 239 9.91 -25.99 -45.07
CA TYR A 239 11.04 -25.99 -46.00
C TYR A 239 10.99 -27.32 -46.76
N SER A 240 10.90 -27.27 -48.09
CA SER A 240 11.43 -28.34 -48.94
C SER A 240 11.88 -27.78 -50.29
N THR A 241 13.18 -27.88 -50.49
CA THR A 241 13.98 -27.73 -51.71
C THR A 241 13.42 -28.56 -52.88
N ALA A 242 13.37 -28.01 -54.10
CA ALA A 242 13.92 -28.62 -55.34
C ALA A 242 13.37 -28.00 -56.66
N ARG A 243 14.30 -27.36 -57.41
CA ARG A 243 14.58 -27.47 -58.86
C ARG A 243 13.47 -27.71 -59.92
N ARG A 244 13.58 -26.88 -60.98
CA ARG A 244 13.79 -27.19 -62.43
C ARG A 244 12.63 -27.05 -63.44
N PHE A 245 12.97 -26.35 -64.54
CA PHE A 245 12.44 -26.34 -65.92
C PHE A 245 11.00 -25.82 -66.12
N ARG A 246 10.68 -24.94 -67.07
CA ARG A 246 11.28 -24.49 -68.33
C ARG A 246 11.20 -22.96 -68.44
#